data_AF-A0A349U6L8-F1
#
_entry.id   AF-A0A349U6L8-F1
#
_cell.length_a   1.000
_cell.length_b   1.000
_cell.length_c   1.000
_cell.angle_alpha   90.00
_cell.angle_beta   90.00
_cell.angle_gamma   90.00
#
_symmetry.space_group_name_H-M   'P 1'
#
loop_
_entity.id
_entity.type
_entity.pdbx_description
1 polymer ?
#
loop_
_entity_poly.entity_id
_entity_poly.type
_entity_poly.pdbx_seq_one_letter_code
_entity_poly.pdbx_strand_id
1 'polypeptide(L)'
;MFCNSFISEAIQLLINSIFLYEDGNFDCSFYSIRQASEVANNMLYLSSAGKTKLNKWNSKNYFPMNAKLMEKLEIMDTNYTEVKTVLSDFFNEHNELIKTAHKIVHKQGFDSFYAIRTKYQYSGKFNKENETQFFLRLLKSCIGKVIILFIIIDPLSLVLADGDLSARCNFDPVTEAVDVKFFQEYLSGDIIEKIKNTSFFEDFSGWFTEKEKMTPAVFDVIRNNAFYIDSLDEIEKQKHLLSLYEKVILEILQAEIKLTYIYPDCSMLYYFTSIPSNFHTTEWHFNEYNKYLKSDEIFNQQYHNVFRSILKVFENNWILEHNEFLSNKEIESIKMIVKNHTEAYSKAMNNISW
;
A
#
# COMPACT_ATOMS: atom_id res chain seq x y z
N MET A 1 10.10 5.84 -2.04
CA MET A 1 9.79 7.02 -1.19
C MET A 1 9.44 8.27 -2.00
N PHE A 2 10.18 8.65 -3.06
CA PHE A 2 9.85 9.88 -3.80
C PHE A 2 8.50 9.81 -4.56
N CYS A 3 8.17 8.69 -5.22
CA CYS A 3 6.88 8.53 -5.91
C CYS A 3 5.67 8.77 -4.96
N ASN A 4 5.76 8.27 -3.73
CA ASN A 4 4.72 8.47 -2.71
C ASN A 4 4.49 9.96 -2.43
N SER A 5 5.52 10.79 -2.47
CA SER A 5 5.39 12.25 -2.32
C SER A 5 4.62 12.88 -3.49
N PHE A 6 4.84 12.41 -4.72
CA PHE A 6 4.07 12.88 -5.88
C PHE A 6 2.60 12.44 -5.81
N ILE A 7 2.33 11.19 -5.41
CA ILE A 7 0.97 10.70 -5.20
C ILE A 7 0.28 11.52 -4.09
N SER A 8 0.95 11.74 -2.97
CA SER A 8 0.41 12.53 -1.86
C SER A 8 0.08 13.97 -2.29
N GLU A 9 0.95 14.60 -3.08
CA GLU A 9 0.72 15.92 -3.64
C GLU A 9 -0.48 15.93 -4.62
N ALA A 10 -0.58 14.92 -5.50
CA ALA A 10 -1.72 14.80 -6.40
C ALA A 10 -3.05 14.62 -5.63
N ILE A 11 -3.05 13.81 -4.58
CA ILE A 11 -4.21 13.64 -3.69
C ILE A 11 -4.57 14.97 -3.02
N GLN A 12 -3.60 15.69 -2.47
CA GLN A 12 -3.85 16.97 -1.82
C GLN A 12 -4.42 18.01 -2.79
N LEU A 13 -3.92 18.05 -4.03
CA LEU A 13 -4.46 18.91 -5.09
C LEU A 13 -5.91 18.56 -5.47
N LEU A 14 -6.25 17.27 -5.52
CA LEU A 14 -7.61 16.81 -5.76
C LEU A 14 -8.55 17.18 -4.59
N ILE A 15 -8.11 16.99 -3.35
CA ILE A 15 -8.86 17.41 -2.15
C ILE A 15 -9.08 18.93 -2.17
N ASN A 16 -8.02 19.71 -2.39
CA ASN A 16 -8.10 21.17 -2.47
C ASN A 16 -9.07 21.62 -3.57
N SER A 17 -9.12 20.91 -4.70
CA SER A 17 -10.03 21.25 -5.79
C SER A 17 -11.50 21.21 -5.36
N ILE A 18 -11.88 20.28 -4.46
CA ILE A 18 -13.25 20.16 -3.97
C ILE A 18 -13.61 21.41 -3.15
N PHE A 19 -12.80 21.73 -2.14
CA PHE A 19 -13.02 22.91 -1.30
C PHE A 19 -13.01 24.21 -2.10
N LEU A 20 -12.06 24.36 -3.03
CA LEU A 20 -11.99 25.52 -3.91
C LEU A 20 -13.26 25.66 -4.77
N TYR A 21 -13.80 24.54 -5.27
CA TYR A 21 -15.01 24.56 -6.07
C TYR A 21 -16.23 24.95 -5.22
N GLU A 22 -16.34 24.42 -4.00
CA GLU A 22 -17.41 24.74 -3.04
C GLU A 22 -17.39 26.21 -2.61
N ASP A 23 -16.20 26.77 -2.37
CA ASP A 23 -15.98 28.19 -2.07
C ASP A 23 -16.26 29.12 -3.27
N GLY A 24 -16.55 28.55 -4.43
CA GLY A 24 -16.81 29.27 -5.66
C GLY A 24 -15.56 29.69 -6.44
N ASN A 25 -14.36 29.30 -6.00
CA ASN A 25 -13.08 29.53 -6.69
C ASN A 25 -12.86 28.53 -7.84
N PHE A 26 -13.75 28.53 -8.82
CA PHE A 26 -13.83 27.47 -9.84
C PHE A 26 -12.60 27.36 -10.75
N ASP A 27 -11.94 28.45 -11.14
CA ASP A 27 -10.72 28.35 -11.95
C ASP A 27 -9.56 27.74 -11.18
N CYS A 28 -9.41 28.11 -9.90
CA CYS A 28 -8.44 27.49 -9.00
C CYS A 28 -8.73 26.01 -8.78
N SER A 29 -10.00 25.61 -8.69
CA SER A 29 -10.36 24.20 -8.56
C SER A 29 -10.03 23.40 -9.82
N PHE A 30 -10.42 23.89 -11.01
CA PHE A 30 -10.07 23.26 -12.28
C PHE A 30 -8.55 23.20 -12.51
N TYR A 31 -7.82 24.26 -12.11
CA TYR A 31 -6.37 24.27 -12.15
C TYR A 31 -5.77 23.20 -11.24
N SER A 32 -6.30 23.03 -10.03
CA SER A 32 -5.82 22.04 -9.06
C SER A 32 -6.00 20.61 -9.57
N ILE A 33 -7.15 20.28 -10.19
CA ILE A 33 -7.35 18.96 -10.82
C ILE A 33 -6.36 18.76 -11.97
N ARG A 34 -6.18 19.76 -12.84
CA ARG A 34 -5.21 19.68 -13.94
C ARG A 34 -3.80 19.42 -13.40
N GLN A 35 -3.41 20.16 -12.37
CA GLN A 35 -2.09 20.05 -11.75
C GLN A 35 -1.87 18.67 -11.12
N ALA A 36 -2.88 18.06 -10.50
CA ALA A 36 -2.78 16.70 -9.97
C ALA A 36 -2.42 15.68 -11.06
N SER A 37 -3.08 15.77 -12.23
CA SER A 37 -2.77 14.94 -13.40
C SER A 37 -1.33 15.19 -13.92
N GLU A 38 -0.87 16.44 -13.95
CA GLU A 38 0.49 16.77 -14.37
C GLU A 38 1.55 16.28 -13.38
N VAL A 39 1.27 16.35 -12.07
CA VAL A 39 2.14 15.80 -11.00
C VAL A 39 2.27 14.29 -11.15
N ALA A 40 1.19 13.57 -11.41
CA ALA A 40 1.24 12.12 -11.63
C ALA A 40 2.02 11.75 -12.92
N ASN A 41 1.88 12.52 -13.99
CA ASN A 41 2.72 12.35 -15.19
C ASN A 41 4.21 12.58 -14.88
N ASN A 42 4.53 13.62 -14.09
CA ASN A 42 5.90 13.93 -13.70
C ASN A 42 6.52 12.81 -12.88
N MET A 43 5.74 12.20 -11.97
CA MET A 43 6.17 11.06 -11.18
C MET A 43 6.63 9.91 -12.06
N LEU A 44 5.78 9.48 -13.00
CA LEU A 44 6.09 8.38 -13.90
C LEU A 44 7.28 8.71 -14.79
N TYR A 45 7.31 9.89 -15.40
CA TYR A 45 8.46 10.35 -16.20
C TYR A 45 9.78 10.35 -15.41
N LEU A 46 9.77 10.83 -14.16
CA LEU A 46 10.97 10.88 -13.32
C LEU A 46 11.41 9.49 -12.85
N SER A 47 10.45 8.59 -12.61
CA SER A 47 10.72 7.17 -12.34
C SER A 47 11.48 6.55 -13.51
N SER A 48 10.95 6.71 -14.72
CA SER A 48 11.52 6.12 -15.94
C SER A 48 12.81 6.83 -16.39
N ALA A 49 12.99 8.13 -16.08
CA ALA A 49 14.17 8.91 -16.47
C ALA A 49 15.36 8.78 -15.50
N GLY A 50 15.13 8.24 -14.30
CA GLY A 50 16.16 7.95 -13.31
C GLY A 50 16.68 9.16 -12.51
N LYS A 51 17.57 8.84 -11.56
CA LYS A 51 18.02 9.74 -10.48
C LYS A 51 18.62 11.06 -10.96
N THR A 52 19.37 11.06 -12.07
CA THR A 52 19.97 12.29 -12.62
C THR A 52 18.91 13.30 -13.04
N LYS A 53 17.80 12.85 -13.62
CA LYS A 53 16.70 13.74 -14.02
C LYS A 53 15.93 14.23 -12.81
N LEU A 54 15.67 13.34 -11.84
CA LEU A 54 15.05 13.68 -10.56
C LEU A 54 15.85 14.77 -9.82
N ASN A 55 17.18 14.64 -9.73
CA ASN A 55 18.02 15.64 -9.09
C ASN A 55 17.93 17.01 -9.79
N LYS A 56 17.94 17.03 -11.14
CA LYS A 56 17.76 18.28 -11.90
C LYS A 56 16.40 18.92 -11.64
N TRP A 57 15.33 18.13 -11.60
CA TRP A 57 13.99 18.61 -11.26
C TRP A 57 13.96 19.19 -9.83
N ASN A 58 14.55 18.48 -8.87
CA ASN A 58 14.60 18.91 -7.46
C ASN A 58 15.40 20.21 -7.26
N SER A 59 16.46 20.42 -8.06
CA SER A 59 17.21 21.68 -8.09
C SER A 59 16.51 22.81 -8.86
N LYS A 60 15.25 22.64 -9.28
CA LYS A 60 14.46 23.61 -10.06
C LYS A 60 15.12 24.02 -11.38
N ASN A 61 15.93 23.15 -11.96
CA ASN A 61 16.45 23.36 -13.32
C ASN A 61 15.31 23.22 -14.34
N TYR A 62 15.59 23.58 -15.59
CA TYR A 62 14.63 23.44 -16.69
C TYR A 62 13.99 22.04 -16.72
N PHE A 63 12.66 22.04 -16.71
CA PHE A 63 11.82 20.86 -16.78
C PHE A 63 10.80 21.04 -17.91
N PRO A 64 10.57 20.01 -18.75
CA PRO A 64 9.65 20.13 -19.88
C PRO A 64 8.22 20.40 -19.41
N MET A 65 7.48 21.18 -20.21
CA MET A 65 6.02 21.30 -20.05
C MET A 65 5.32 19.95 -20.29
N ASN A 66 4.14 19.78 -19.69
CA ASN A 66 3.41 18.52 -19.68
C ASN A 66 3.26 17.87 -21.08
N ALA A 67 2.87 18.63 -22.12
CA ALA A 67 2.74 18.08 -23.48
C ALA A 67 4.03 17.40 -23.99
N LYS A 68 5.17 18.10 -23.87
CA LYS A 68 6.49 17.57 -24.26
C LYS A 68 6.96 16.44 -23.33
N LEU A 69 6.49 16.41 -22.09
CA LEU A 69 6.78 15.34 -21.16
C LEU A 69 6.02 14.06 -21.56
N MET A 70 4.75 14.17 -21.92
CA MET A 70 3.94 13.04 -22.39
C MET A 70 4.51 12.42 -23.66
N GLU A 71 4.89 13.24 -24.65
CA GLU A 71 5.56 12.77 -25.88
C GLU A 71 6.83 11.97 -25.56
N LYS A 72 7.62 12.40 -24.57
CA LYS A 72 8.82 11.67 -24.15
C LYS A 72 8.48 10.39 -23.40
N LEU A 73 7.44 10.44 -22.55
CA LEU A 73 7.01 9.31 -21.77
C LEU A 73 6.57 8.14 -22.68
N GLU A 74 5.82 8.44 -23.74
CA GLU A 74 5.37 7.47 -24.75
C GLU A 74 6.52 6.77 -25.48
N ILE A 75 7.67 7.43 -25.59
CA ILE A 75 8.86 6.87 -26.24
C ILE A 75 9.68 6.02 -25.26
N MET A 76 9.73 6.43 -24.00
CA MET A 76 10.67 5.85 -23.02
C MET A 76 10.09 4.71 -22.18
N ASP A 77 8.76 4.66 -22.01
CA ASP A 77 8.11 3.74 -21.08
C ASP A 77 7.11 2.85 -21.84
N THR A 78 7.55 1.62 -22.13
CA THR A 78 6.76 0.66 -22.90
C THR A 78 5.48 0.25 -22.19
N ASN A 79 5.53 0.13 -20.85
CA ASN A 79 4.39 -0.27 -20.03
C ASN A 79 3.31 0.82 -20.07
N TYR A 80 3.72 2.09 -19.94
CA TYR A 80 2.83 3.22 -20.11
C TYR A 80 2.19 3.25 -21.50
N THR A 81 3.00 3.05 -22.55
CA THR A 81 2.52 3.09 -23.94
C THR A 81 1.51 1.98 -24.23
N GLU A 82 1.75 0.77 -23.74
CA GLU A 82 0.83 -0.35 -23.85
C GLU A 82 -0.49 -0.04 -23.12
N VAL A 83 -0.43 0.34 -21.84
CA VAL A 83 -1.62 0.66 -21.04
C VAL A 83 -2.41 1.81 -21.66
N LYS A 84 -1.72 2.87 -22.13
CA LYS A 84 -2.36 4.00 -22.83
C LYS A 84 -3.08 3.55 -24.11
N THR A 85 -2.51 2.60 -24.84
CA THR A 85 -3.08 2.08 -26.08
C THR A 85 -4.37 1.30 -25.81
N VAL A 86 -4.34 0.38 -24.85
CA VAL A 86 -5.51 -0.42 -24.47
C VAL A 86 -6.60 0.45 -23.82
N LEU A 87 -6.23 1.50 -23.10
CA LEU A 87 -7.14 2.47 -22.47
C LEU A 87 -7.31 3.76 -23.28
N SER A 88 -7.17 3.70 -24.60
CA SER A 88 -7.19 4.90 -25.45
C SER A 88 -8.45 5.75 -25.29
N ASP A 89 -9.63 5.13 -25.16
CA ASP A 89 -10.90 5.84 -24.91
C ASP A 89 -10.86 6.67 -23.62
N PHE A 90 -10.37 6.09 -22.53
CA PHE A 90 -10.24 6.77 -21.24
C PHE A 90 -9.26 7.95 -21.34
N PHE A 91 -8.09 7.75 -21.94
CA PHE A 91 -7.08 8.82 -22.06
C PHE A 91 -7.53 9.92 -23.02
N ASN A 92 -8.24 9.59 -24.10
CA ASN A 92 -8.79 10.55 -25.04
C ASN A 92 -9.87 11.41 -24.36
N GLU A 93 -10.80 10.78 -23.65
CA GLU A 93 -11.81 11.49 -22.86
C GLU A 93 -11.17 12.41 -21.82
N HIS A 94 -10.23 11.88 -21.02
CA HIS A 94 -9.50 12.66 -20.03
C HIS A 94 -8.83 13.90 -20.64
N ASN A 95 -8.19 13.75 -21.80
CA ASN A 95 -7.53 14.85 -22.49
C ASN A 95 -8.53 15.92 -22.96
N GLU A 96 -9.70 15.54 -23.45
CA GLU A 96 -10.75 16.50 -23.82
C GLU A 96 -11.33 17.25 -22.60
N LEU A 97 -11.49 16.55 -21.47
CA LEU A 97 -11.89 17.19 -20.22
C LEU A 97 -10.83 18.21 -19.77
N ILE A 98 -9.54 17.87 -19.81
CA ILE A 98 -8.44 18.78 -19.47
C ILE A 98 -8.39 19.99 -20.40
N LYS A 99 -8.54 19.79 -21.72
CA LYS A 99 -8.62 20.90 -22.69
C LYS A 99 -9.77 21.85 -22.38
N THR A 100 -10.91 21.30 -21.96
CA THR A 100 -12.09 22.10 -21.60
C THR A 100 -11.84 22.89 -20.31
N ALA A 101 -11.28 22.25 -19.29
CA ALA A 101 -10.88 22.90 -18.03
C ALA A 101 -9.85 24.02 -18.27
N HIS A 102 -8.89 23.80 -19.17
CA HIS A 102 -7.88 24.79 -19.55
C HIS A 102 -8.51 26.07 -20.10
N LYS A 103 -9.60 25.97 -20.90
CA LYS A 103 -10.33 27.16 -21.36
C LYS A 103 -10.92 27.97 -20.21
N ILE A 104 -11.47 27.28 -19.20
CA ILE A 104 -12.04 27.91 -17.99
C ILE A 104 -10.94 28.60 -17.18
N VAL A 105 -9.82 27.91 -16.94
CA VAL A 105 -8.67 28.43 -16.20
C VAL A 105 -8.10 29.68 -16.87
N HIS A 106 -7.98 29.67 -18.20
CA HIS A 106 -7.46 30.80 -18.97
C HIS A 106 -8.50 31.87 -19.32
N LYS A 107 -9.68 31.80 -18.70
CA LYS A 107 -10.75 32.77 -18.87
C LYS A 107 -11.18 32.98 -20.34
N GLN A 108 -11.21 31.89 -21.12
CA GLN A 108 -11.63 31.95 -22.51
C GLN A 108 -13.15 31.93 -22.60
N GLY A 109 -13.75 33.08 -22.93
CA GLY A 109 -15.21 33.27 -23.00
C GLY A 109 -15.76 33.95 -21.74
N PHE A 110 -16.78 34.79 -21.90
CA PHE A 110 -17.32 35.60 -20.78
C PHE A 110 -17.99 34.77 -19.67
N ASP A 111 -18.44 33.55 -19.98
CA ASP A 111 -19.01 32.58 -19.03
C ASP A 111 -17.99 32.05 -18.02
N SER A 112 -16.69 32.21 -18.30
CA SER A 112 -15.60 31.89 -17.37
C SER A 112 -15.27 33.03 -16.37
N PHE A 113 -15.88 34.21 -16.52
CA PHE A 113 -15.60 35.37 -15.67
C PHE A 113 -16.49 35.38 -14.42
N TYR A 114 -15.89 35.55 -13.24
CA TYR A 114 -16.59 35.68 -11.96
C TYR A 114 -17.70 36.74 -11.99
N ALA A 115 -17.38 37.95 -12.45
CA ALA A 115 -18.29 39.09 -12.41
C ALA A 115 -19.52 38.95 -13.33
N ILE A 116 -19.45 38.10 -14.35
CA ILE A 116 -20.49 38.00 -15.39
C ILE A 116 -21.39 36.77 -15.18
N ARG A 117 -20.90 35.74 -14.47
CA ARG A 117 -21.62 34.48 -14.24
C ARG A 117 -23.02 34.64 -13.69
N THR A 118 -23.21 35.49 -12.67
CA THR A 118 -24.53 35.73 -12.08
C THR A 118 -25.52 36.25 -13.12
N LYS A 119 -25.08 37.21 -13.96
CA LYS A 119 -25.91 37.75 -15.05
C LYS A 119 -26.21 36.69 -16.11
N TYR A 120 -25.22 35.87 -16.46
CA TYR A 120 -25.38 34.82 -17.48
C TYR A 120 -26.23 33.64 -17.01
N GLN A 121 -26.26 33.38 -15.70
CA GLN A 121 -27.16 32.41 -15.09
C GLN A 121 -28.63 32.82 -15.30
N TYR A 122 -28.98 34.09 -15.05
CA TYR A 122 -30.34 34.58 -15.29
C TYR A 122 -30.73 34.59 -16.78
N SER A 123 -29.76 34.77 -17.68
CA SER A 123 -30.03 34.74 -19.13
C SER A 123 -29.93 33.34 -19.76
N GLY A 124 -29.74 32.28 -18.98
CA GLY A 124 -29.57 30.90 -19.47
C GLY A 124 -28.28 30.64 -20.25
N LYS A 125 -27.32 31.58 -20.24
CA LYS A 125 -26.02 31.48 -20.93
C LYS A 125 -24.93 30.79 -20.10
N PHE A 126 -25.20 30.59 -18.81
CA PHE A 126 -24.37 29.81 -17.89
C PHE A 126 -25.28 28.89 -17.09
N ASN A 127 -24.87 27.63 -16.95
CA ASN A 127 -25.60 26.63 -16.17
C ASN A 127 -24.64 26.05 -15.12
N LYS A 128 -24.91 26.36 -13.85
CA LYS A 128 -24.11 25.88 -12.72
C LYS A 128 -24.13 24.36 -12.60
N GLU A 129 -25.28 23.73 -12.81
CA GLU A 129 -25.41 22.27 -12.76
C GLU A 129 -24.52 21.60 -13.81
N ASN A 130 -24.54 22.10 -15.05
CA ASN A 130 -23.66 21.56 -16.10
C ASN A 130 -22.17 21.72 -15.77
N GLU A 131 -21.78 22.83 -15.14
CA GLU A 131 -20.40 22.99 -14.67
C GLU A 131 -20.08 22.03 -13.53
N THR A 132 -21.00 21.82 -12.58
CA THR A 132 -20.81 20.89 -11.47
C THR A 132 -20.67 19.45 -12.00
N GLN A 133 -21.49 19.05 -12.96
CA GLN A 133 -21.37 17.75 -13.62
C GLN A 133 -20.04 17.63 -14.38
N PHE A 134 -19.60 18.69 -15.06
CA PHE A 134 -18.28 18.72 -15.70
C PHE A 134 -17.14 18.62 -14.68
N PHE A 135 -17.21 19.35 -13.57
CA PHE A 135 -16.25 19.29 -12.47
C PHE A 135 -16.14 17.88 -11.91
N LEU A 136 -17.27 17.24 -11.59
CA LEU A 136 -17.30 15.87 -11.06
C LEU A 136 -16.74 14.86 -12.07
N ARG A 137 -17.07 14.99 -13.35
CA ARG A 137 -16.53 14.11 -14.41
C ARG A 137 -15.01 14.26 -14.55
N LEU A 138 -14.50 15.49 -14.56
CA LEU A 138 -13.07 15.77 -14.61
C LEU A 138 -12.36 15.24 -13.35
N LEU A 139 -12.92 15.47 -12.17
CA LEU A 139 -12.37 15.01 -10.90
C LEU A 139 -12.24 13.48 -10.88
N LYS A 140 -13.32 12.76 -11.20
CA LYS A 140 -13.33 11.28 -11.27
C LYS A 140 -12.33 10.75 -12.29
N SER A 141 -12.30 11.34 -13.49
CA SER A 141 -11.34 10.99 -14.53
C SER A 141 -9.89 11.21 -14.07
N CYS A 142 -9.62 12.29 -13.33
CA CYS A 142 -8.28 12.57 -12.83
C CYS A 142 -7.87 11.61 -11.71
N ILE A 143 -8.76 11.26 -10.78
CA ILE A 143 -8.51 10.22 -9.76
C ILE A 143 -8.18 8.90 -10.45
N GLY A 144 -9.01 8.46 -11.41
CA GLY A 144 -8.76 7.24 -12.17
C GLY A 144 -7.42 7.25 -12.88
N LYS A 145 -7.03 8.37 -13.49
CA LYS A 145 -5.72 8.50 -14.14
C LYS A 145 -4.58 8.38 -13.14
N VAL A 146 -4.66 9.04 -11.98
CA VAL A 146 -3.63 8.93 -10.93
C VAL A 146 -3.46 7.48 -10.50
N ILE A 147 -4.57 6.77 -10.30
CA ILE A 147 -4.57 5.35 -9.94
C ILE A 147 -3.91 4.50 -11.05
N ILE A 148 -4.28 4.69 -12.32
CA ILE A 148 -3.69 3.97 -13.46
C ILE A 148 -2.18 4.19 -13.51
N LEU A 149 -1.70 5.43 -13.34
CA LEU A 149 -0.27 5.73 -13.34
C LEU A 149 0.45 5.13 -12.13
N PHE A 150 -0.22 5.03 -10.98
CA PHE A 150 0.32 4.33 -9.82
C PHE A 150 0.47 2.83 -10.08
N ILE A 151 -0.52 2.17 -10.71
CA ILE A 151 -0.45 0.75 -11.09
C ILE A 151 0.73 0.49 -12.04
N ILE A 152 1.01 1.40 -12.98
CA ILE A 152 2.17 1.26 -13.90
C ILE A 152 3.50 1.29 -13.13
N ILE A 153 3.60 2.12 -12.09
CA ILE A 153 4.81 2.23 -11.25
C ILE A 153 4.94 1.06 -10.28
N ASP A 154 3.82 0.66 -9.68
CA ASP A 154 3.75 -0.36 -8.65
C ASP A 154 2.64 -1.38 -8.96
N PRO A 155 2.87 -2.30 -9.92
CA PRO A 155 1.88 -3.30 -10.32
C PRO A 155 1.54 -4.29 -9.20
N LEU A 156 2.35 -4.36 -8.14
CA LEU A 156 2.03 -5.14 -6.95
C LEU A 156 0.72 -4.67 -6.31
N SER A 157 0.41 -3.37 -6.38
CA SER A 157 -0.85 -2.83 -5.88
C SER A 157 -2.08 -3.47 -6.53
N LEU A 158 -1.99 -3.84 -7.82
CA LEU A 158 -3.06 -4.52 -8.54
C LEU A 158 -3.08 -6.04 -8.28
N VAL A 159 -1.91 -6.65 -8.08
CA VAL A 159 -1.80 -8.04 -7.59
C VAL A 159 -2.49 -8.20 -6.24
N LEU A 160 -2.27 -7.28 -5.31
CA LEU A 160 -2.86 -7.31 -3.97
C LEU A 160 -4.38 -7.06 -3.98
N ALA A 161 -4.88 -6.33 -4.98
CA ALA A 161 -6.31 -6.11 -5.18
C ALA A 161 -7.03 -7.31 -5.83
N ASP A 162 -6.29 -8.26 -6.40
CA ASP A 162 -6.83 -9.50 -6.94
C ASP A 162 -6.80 -10.62 -5.90
N GLY A 163 -7.96 -11.18 -5.57
CA GLY A 163 -8.06 -12.19 -4.50
C GLY A 163 -7.29 -13.48 -4.77
N ASP A 164 -7.11 -13.91 -6.03
CA ASP A 164 -6.33 -15.12 -6.32
C ASP A 164 -4.84 -14.83 -6.30
N LEU A 165 -4.39 -13.74 -6.94
CA LEU A 165 -2.98 -13.38 -6.98
C LEU A 165 -2.45 -12.96 -5.60
N SER A 166 -3.25 -12.22 -4.83
CA SER A 166 -2.95 -11.84 -3.44
C SER A 166 -2.76 -13.07 -2.56
N ALA A 167 -3.60 -14.11 -2.74
CA ALA A 167 -3.44 -15.38 -2.02
C ALA A 167 -2.19 -16.19 -2.42
N ARG A 168 -1.46 -15.77 -3.46
CA ARG A 168 -0.17 -16.36 -3.87
C ARG A 168 1.02 -15.47 -3.52
N CYS A 169 0.76 -14.29 -2.95
CA CYS A 169 1.77 -13.37 -2.45
C CYS A 169 2.17 -13.77 -1.02
N ASN A 170 3.14 -14.70 -0.92
CA ASN A 170 3.59 -15.28 0.35
C ASN A 170 4.54 -14.38 1.17
N PHE A 171 4.28 -13.07 1.18
CA PHE A 171 4.97 -12.08 2.01
C PHE A 171 4.04 -10.89 2.25
N ASP A 172 4.39 -10.06 3.24
CA ASP A 172 3.68 -8.81 3.50
C ASP A 172 4.42 -7.59 2.91
N PRO A 173 4.09 -7.14 1.67
CA PRO A 173 4.60 -5.88 1.16
C PRO A 173 4.11 -4.66 1.94
N VAL A 174 4.94 -3.63 1.93
CA VAL A 174 4.57 -2.27 2.37
C VAL A 174 3.56 -1.61 1.40
N THR A 175 3.44 -2.12 0.18
CA THR A 175 2.46 -1.66 -0.81
C THR A 175 1.06 -2.12 -0.42
N GLU A 176 0.09 -1.22 -0.59
CA GLU A 176 -1.32 -1.50 -0.36
C GLU A 176 -2.05 -1.87 -1.65
N ALA A 177 -3.16 -2.60 -1.50
CA ALA A 177 -4.05 -2.91 -2.61
C ALA A 177 -4.67 -1.63 -3.18
N VAL A 178 -4.68 -1.52 -4.51
CA VAL A 178 -5.34 -0.41 -5.20
C VAL A 178 -6.86 -0.52 -5.10
N ASP A 179 -7.55 0.61 -4.95
CA ASP A 179 -9.02 0.62 -4.93
C ASP A 179 -9.60 0.44 -6.34
N VAL A 180 -9.78 -0.83 -6.72
CA VAL A 180 -10.41 -1.21 -7.99
C VAL A 180 -11.92 -0.92 -8.01
N LYS A 181 -12.58 -0.79 -6.85
CA LYS A 181 -14.02 -0.51 -6.77
C LYS A 181 -14.34 0.90 -7.25
N PHE A 182 -13.41 1.84 -7.05
CA PHE A 182 -13.53 3.19 -7.58
C PHE A 182 -13.87 3.21 -9.09
N PHE A 183 -13.23 2.36 -9.88
CA PHE A 183 -13.49 2.29 -11.33
C PHE A 183 -14.88 1.77 -11.65
N GLN A 184 -15.36 0.78 -10.88
CA GLN A 184 -16.69 0.20 -11.05
C GLN A 184 -17.80 1.19 -10.66
N GLU A 185 -17.56 1.99 -9.61
CA GLU A 185 -18.54 2.93 -9.08
C GLU A 185 -18.60 4.25 -9.88
N TYR A 186 -17.45 4.75 -10.35
CA TYR A 186 -17.35 6.13 -10.84
C TYR A 186 -16.85 6.28 -12.27
N LEU A 187 -16.32 5.20 -12.87
CA LEU A 187 -15.78 5.19 -14.24
C LEU A 187 -16.31 3.95 -14.99
N SER A 188 -15.58 3.50 -16.01
CA SER A 188 -15.91 2.26 -16.72
C SER A 188 -15.37 1.05 -15.96
N GLY A 189 -16.21 0.05 -15.75
CA GLY A 189 -15.85 -1.17 -15.02
C GLY A 189 -14.84 -2.07 -15.74
N ASP A 190 -14.60 -1.86 -17.04
CA ASP A 190 -13.67 -2.68 -17.84
C ASP A 190 -12.22 -2.17 -17.81
N ILE A 191 -11.93 -1.02 -17.19
CA ILE A 191 -10.58 -0.44 -17.16
C ILE A 191 -9.57 -1.38 -16.50
N ILE A 192 -9.92 -1.96 -15.34
CA ILE A 192 -9.02 -2.86 -14.61
C ILE A 192 -8.76 -4.14 -15.41
N GLU A 193 -9.80 -4.74 -15.99
CA GLU A 193 -9.67 -5.94 -16.82
C GLU A 193 -8.82 -5.68 -18.06
N LYS A 194 -8.98 -4.52 -18.69
CA LYS A 194 -8.12 -4.06 -19.78
C LYS A 194 -6.65 -3.97 -19.39
N ILE A 195 -6.33 -3.46 -18.18
CA ILE A 195 -4.96 -3.42 -17.66
C ILE A 195 -4.44 -4.84 -17.39
N LYS A 196 -5.25 -5.70 -16.79
CA LYS A 196 -4.86 -7.08 -16.47
C LYS A 196 -4.49 -7.90 -17.71
N ASN A 197 -5.11 -7.61 -18.85
CA ASN A 197 -4.84 -8.26 -20.14
C ASN A 197 -3.68 -7.61 -20.93
N THR A 198 -2.89 -6.73 -20.32
CA THR A 198 -1.67 -6.21 -20.94
C THR A 198 -0.51 -7.16 -20.70
N SER A 199 0.40 -7.27 -21.67
CA SER A 199 1.64 -8.05 -21.52
C SER A 199 2.46 -7.55 -20.33
N PHE A 200 2.52 -6.23 -20.10
CA PHE A 200 3.07 -5.63 -18.88
C PHE A 200 2.59 -6.30 -17.59
N PHE A 201 1.27 -6.44 -17.41
CA PHE A 201 0.72 -6.98 -16.17
C PHE A 201 0.78 -8.51 -16.15
N GLU A 202 0.56 -9.19 -17.28
CA GLU A 202 0.69 -10.65 -17.40
C GLU A 202 2.12 -11.09 -17.05
N ASP A 203 3.14 -10.44 -17.60
CA ASP A 203 4.55 -10.73 -17.30
C ASP A 203 4.88 -10.53 -15.82
N PHE A 204 4.38 -9.44 -15.22
CA PHE A 204 4.61 -9.17 -13.80
C PHE A 204 3.86 -10.16 -12.89
N SER A 205 2.59 -10.42 -13.18
CA SER A 205 1.73 -11.30 -12.38
C SER A 205 2.05 -12.78 -12.54
N GLY A 206 2.68 -13.19 -13.66
CA GLY A 206 3.11 -14.56 -13.92
C GLY A 206 3.96 -15.15 -12.79
N TRP A 207 4.81 -14.35 -12.16
CA TRP A 207 5.61 -14.77 -10.99
C TRP A 207 4.75 -15.24 -9.81
N PHE A 208 3.56 -14.66 -9.64
CA PHE A 208 2.63 -15.04 -8.57
C PHE A 208 1.77 -16.23 -8.99
N THR A 209 1.31 -16.27 -10.24
CA THR A 209 0.43 -17.33 -10.76
C THR A 209 1.05 -18.73 -10.61
N GLU A 210 2.37 -18.83 -10.76
CA GLU A 210 3.12 -20.09 -10.61
C GLU A 210 3.27 -20.55 -9.16
N LYS A 211 3.04 -19.67 -8.18
CA LYS A 211 3.20 -19.99 -6.77
C LYS A 211 2.01 -20.74 -6.22
N GLU A 212 2.28 -21.53 -5.19
CA GLU A 212 1.25 -22.17 -4.40
C GLU A 212 0.32 -21.12 -3.76
N LYS A 213 -0.98 -21.38 -3.84
CA LYS A 213 -1.99 -20.54 -3.20
C LYS A 213 -2.05 -20.87 -1.71
N MET A 214 -1.93 -19.85 -0.87
CA MET A 214 -2.09 -19.97 0.57
C MET A 214 -3.52 -20.36 0.91
N THR A 215 -3.67 -21.21 1.92
CA THR A 215 -4.95 -21.37 2.62
C THR A 215 -5.31 -20.10 3.37
N PRO A 216 -6.60 -19.88 3.72
CA PRO A 216 -7.00 -18.73 4.52
C PRO A 216 -6.19 -18.61 5.83
N ALA A 217 -5.91 -19.73 6.50
CA ALA A 217 -5.15 -19.73 7.75
C ALA A 217 -3.69 -19.25 7.56
N VAL A 218 -3.03 -19.66 6.47
CA VAL A 218 -1.65 -19.24 6.16
C VAL A 218 -1.61 -17.80 5.66
N PHE A 219 -2.63 -17.39 4.89
CA PHE A 219 -2.81 -16.01 4.47
C PHE A 219 -2.91 -15.08 5.68
N ASP A 220 -3.71 -15.44 6.69
CA ASP A 220 -3.85 -14.65 7.92
C ASP A 220 -2.55 -14.54 8.72
N VAL A 221 -1.75 -15.61 8.77
CA VAL A 221 -0.42 -15.56 9.40
C VAL A 221 0.48 -14.55 8.69
N ILE A 222 0.56 -14.62 7.37
CA ILE A 222 1.51 -13.81 6.58
C ILE A 222 1.03 -12.37 6.42
N ARG A 223 -0.26 -12.16 6.16
CA ARG A 223 -0.83 -10.85 5.76
C ARG A 223 -1.38 -10.08 6.95
N ASN A 224 -1.86 -10.78 7.97
CA ASN A 224 -2.53 -10.18 9.12
C ASN A 224 -1.76 -10.42 10.43
N ASN A 225 -0.60 -11.10 10.39
CA ASN A 225 0.19 -11.49 11.56
C ASN A 225 -0.65 -12.28 12.60
N ALA A 226 -1.60 -13.09 12.13
CA ALA A 226 -2.61 -13.72 12.95
C ALA A 226 -2.48 -15.25 12.98
N PHE A 227 -2.31 -15.82 14.17
CA PHE A 227 -2.30 -17.26 14.40
C PHE A 227 -3.59 -17.73 15.09
N TYR A 228 -4.47 -18.39 14.36
CA TYR A 228 -5.64 -19.04 14.95
C TYR A 228 -5.27 -20.42 15.49
N ILE A 229 -5.47 -20.63 16.80
CA ILE A 229 -5.07 -21.88 17.48
C ILE A 229 -5.82 -23.09 16.91
N ASP A 230 -7.08 -22.93 16.50
CA ASP A 230 -7.88 -23.99 15.90
C ASP A 230 -7.44 -24.35 14.45
N SER A 231 -6.50 -23.59 13.87
CA SER A 231 -6.03 -23.73 12.49
C SER A 231 -4.56 -24.14 12.38
N LEU A 232 -3.88 -24.49 13.49
CA LEU A 232 -2.45 -24.82 13.47
C LEU A 232 -2.12 -26.02 12.57
N ASP A 233 -2.99 -27.04 12.53
CA ASP A 233 -2.83 -28.20 11.64
C ASP A 233 -2.96 -27.83 10.16
N GLU A 234 -3.76 -26.81 9.84
CA GLU A 234 -3.89 -26.30 8.48
C GLU A 234 -2.66 -25.47 8.09
N ILE A 235 -2.16 -24.65 9.00
CA ILE A 235 -0.94 -23.86 8.82
C ILE A 235 0.27 -24.79 8.59
N GLU A 236 0.36 -25.89 9.35
CA GLU A 236 1.46 -26.87 9.20
C GLU A 236 1.52 -27.47 7.79
N LYS A 237 0.38 -27.70 7.14
CA LYS A 237 0.33 -28.27 5.78
C LYS A 237 1.05 -27.41 4.74
N GLN A 238 1.15 -26.09 4.97
CA GLN A 238 1.90 -25.17 4.11
C GLN A 238 3.02 -24.46 4.87
N LYS A 239 3.61 -25.13 5.87
CA LYS A 239 4.72 -24.59 6.67
C LYS A 239 5.89 -24.09 5.83
N HIS A 240 6.13 -24.63 4.64
CA HIS A 240 7.21 -24.18 3.75
C HIS A 240 7.00 -22.75 3.23
N LEU A 241 5.77 -22.24 3.20
CA LEU A 241 5.45 -20.86 2.81
C LEU A 241 5.79 -19.83 3.90
N LEU A 242 5.91 -20.29 5.15
CA LEU A 242 6.17 -19.43 6.30
C LEU A 242 7.61 -18.94 6.37
N SER A 243 7.79 -17.72 6.91
CA SER A 243 9.10 -17.21 7.30
C SER A 243 9.72 -18.03 8.43
N LEU A 244 11.02 -17.83 8.69
CA LEU A 244 11.69 -18.49 9.82
C LEU A 244 11.06 -18.13 11.17
N TYR A 245 10.56 -16.90 11.31
CA TYR A 245 9.95 -16.44 12.55
C TYR A 245 8.59 -17.12 12.75
N GLU A 246 7.77 -17.13 11.72
CA GLU A 246 6.47 -17.80 11.73
C GLU A 246 6.59 -19.31 12.01
N LYS A 247 7.63 -19.98 11.50
CA LYS A 247 7.92 -21.40 11.81
C LYS A 247 8.19 -21.65 13.28
N VAL A 248 8.97 -20.78 13.92
CA VAL A 248 9.23 -20.87 15.37
C VAL A 248 7.95 -20.65 16.16
N ILE A 249 7.14 -19.65 15.78
CA ILE A 249 5.86 -19.36 16.44
C ILE A 249 4.91 -20.56 16.31
N LEU A 250 4.78 -21.11 15.11
CA LEU A 250 3.94 -22.28 14.85
C LEU A 250 4.29 -23.47 15.77
N GLU A 251 5.58 -23.82 15.87
CA GLU A 251 6.02 -24.93 16.72
C GLU A 251 5.80 -24.68 18.21
N ILE A 252 5.96 -23.43 18.67
CA ILE A 252 5.64 -23.05 20.06
C ILE A 252 4.15 -23.26 20.33
N LEU A 253 3.28 -22.80 19.42
CA LEU A 253 1.83 -22.92 19.59
C LEU A 253 1.37 -24.39 19.48
N GLN A 254 1.97 -25.19 18.60
CA GLN A 254 1.72 -26.63 18.49
C GLN A 254 2.14 -27.43 19.73
N ALA A 255 3.07 -26.90 20.54
CA ALA A 255 3.42 -27.45 21.84
C ALA A 255 2.38 -27.12 22.94
N GLU A 256 1.19 -26.65 22.54
CA GLU A 256 0.07 -26.25 23.40
C GLU A 256 0.38 -25.07 24.33
N ILE A 257 1.38 -24.26 23.98
CA ILE A 257 1.80 -23.11 24.78
C ILE A 257 0.90 -21.92 24.45
N LYS A 258 0.16 -21.46 25.46
CA LYS A 258 -0.85 -20.41 25.32
C LYS A 258 -0.22 -19.02 25.34
N LEU A 259 0.02 -18.47 24.15
CA LEU A 259 0.50 -17.10 23.97
C LEU A 259 -0.62 -16.21 23.44
N THR A 260 -0.59 -14.92 23.81
CA THR A 260 -1.54 -13.90 23.33
C THR A 260 -0.92 -13.07 22.21
N TYR A 261 0.26 -12.52 22.48
CA TYR A 261 1.06 -11.76 21.52
C TYR A 261 2.51 -12.24 21.50
N ILE A 262 3.12 -12.18 20.31
CA ILE A 262 4.54 -12.45 20.10
C ILE A 262 5.14 -11.21 19.44
N TYR A 263 6.17 -10.64 20.06
CA TYR A 263 6.85 -9.44 19.56
C TYR A 263 8.28 -9.79 19.15
N PRO A 264 8.52 -10.17 17.89
CA PRO A 264 9.87 -10.26 17.35
C PRO A 264 10.54 -8.89 17.38
N ASP A 265 11.83 -8.89 17.72
CA ASP A 265 12.64 -7.67 17.80
C ASP A 265 12.11 -6.61 18.76
N CYS A 266 11.14 -6.99 19.61
CA CYS A 266 10.51 -6.07 20.56
C CYS A 266 10.12 -4.75 19.90
N SER A 267 9.69 -4.87 18.64
CA SER A 267 9.23 -3.79 17.81
C SER A 267 7.72 -3.61 17.97
N MET A 268 7.18 -2.56 17.36
CA MET A 268 5.74 -2.31 17.30
C MET A 268 5.00 -3.37 16.45
N LEU A 269 5.72 -4.12 15.60
CA LEU A 269 5.15 -5.21 14.81
C LEU A 269 5.11 -6.48 15.67
N TYR A 270 3.95 -7.14 15.69
CA TYR A 270 3.72 -8.33 16.49
C TYR A 270 2.80 -9.30 15.78
N TYR A 271 2.92 -10.56 16.18
CA TYR A 271 1.92 -11.58 15.88
C TYR A 271 0.95 -11.67 17.05
N PHE A 272 -0.31 -11.96 16.74
CA PHE A 272 -1.32 -12.24 17.74
C PHE A 272 -1.92 -13.61 17.54
N THR A 273 -2.47 -14.18 18.61
CA THR A 273 -3.21 -15.44 18.52
C THR A 273 -4.71 -15.22 18.72
N SER A 274 -5.51 -16.26 18.48
CA SER A 274 -6.92 -16.25 18.86
C SER A 274 -7.18 -16.24 20.37
N ILE A 275 -6.13 -16.30 21.21
CA ILE A 275 -6.23 -16.16 22.66
C ILE A 275 -6.15 -14.65 22.99
N PRO A 276 -7.23 -14.03 23.49
CA PRO A 276 -7.22 -12.61 23.80
C PRO A 276 -6.30 -12.33 24.99
N SER A 277 -5.54 -11.24 24.92
CA SER A 277 -4.79 -10.74 26.07
C SER A 277 -5.75 -10.19 27.13
N ASN A 278 -5.47 -10.50 28.40
CA ASN A 278 -6.14 -9.86 29.52
C ASN A 278 -5.74 -8.38 29.64
N PHE A 279 -4.61 -7.99 29.05
CA PHE A 279 -4.13 -6.61 29.04
C PHE A 279 -4.53 -5.90 27.74
N HIS A 280 -5.37 -4.88 27.86
CA HIS A 280 -5.75 -4.02 26.74
C HIS A 280 -5.02 -2.69 26.87
N THR A 281 -3.97 -2.49 26.07
CA THR A 281 -3.29 -1.19 25.94
C THR A 281 -3.52 -0.59 24.57
N THR A 282 -3.61 0.74 24.53
CA THR A 282 -3.56 1.54 23.29
C THR A 282 -2.19 2.16 23.06
N GLU A 283 -1.23 1.95 23.96
CA GLU A 283 0.08 2.62 23.96
C GLU A 283 1.26 1.66 24.06
N TRP A 284 2.30 1.94 23.29
CA TRP A 284 3.57 1.20 23.26
C TRP A 284 4.71 2.08 23.79
N HIS A 285 5.31 1.71 24.92
CA HIS A 285 6.36 2.50 25.58
C HIS A 285 7.72 1.78 25.54
N PHE A 286 8.64 2.24 24.66
CA PHE A 286 9.98 1.67 24.52
C PHE A 286 10.79 1.63 25.84
N ASN A 287 10.56 2.59 26.73
CA ASN A 287 11.24 2.67 28.02
C ASN A 287 10.85 1.54 28.98
N GLU A 288 9.63 1.02 28.88
CA GLU A 288 9.24 -0.18 29.65
C GLU A 288 10.00 -1.39 29.14
N TYR A 289 10.19 -1.48 27.82
CA TYR A 289 10.87 -2.59 27.19
C TYR A 289 12.35 -2.73 27.60
N ASN A 290 13.06 -1.62 27.75
CA ASN A 290 14.45 -1.65 28.23
C ASN A 290 14.60 -2.20 29.65
N LYS A 291 13.55 -2.18 30.48
CA LYS A 291 13.59 -2.78 31.83
C LYS A 291 13.60 -4.30 31.73
N TYR A 292 12.78 -4.83 30.83
CA TYR A 292 12.67 -6.25 30.52
C TYR A 292 14.01 -6.82 30.02
N LEU A 293 14.67 -6.14 29.08
CA LEU A 293 16.00 -6.56 28.58
C LEU A 293 17.11 -6.61 29.63
N LYS A 294 16.96 -5.87 30.73
CA LYS A 294 17.98 -5.75 31.80
C LYS A 294 17.68 -6.60 33.02
N SER A 295 16.55 -7.31 33.03
CA SER A 295 16.13 -8.16 34.15
C SER A 295 16.94 -9.46 34.18
N ASP A 296 17.28 -9.92 35.39
CA ASP A 296 17.89 -11.25 35.61
C ASP A 296 16.84 -12.37 35.44
N GLU A 297 15.57 -12.08 35.73
CA GLU A 297 14.45 -12.98 35.46
C GLU A 297 13.97 -12.76 34.04
N ILE A 298 14.06 -13.79 33.20
CA ILE A 298 13.71 -13.71 31.77
C ILE A 298 12.34 -14.32 31.44
N PHE A 299 11.80 -15.23 32.26
CA PHE A 299 10.48 -15.84 32.03
C PHE A 299 9.47 -15.39 33.09
N ASN A 300 8.19 -15.30 32.69
CA ASN A 300 7.06 -15.02 33.56
C ASN A 300 7.16 -13.72 34.38
N GLN A 301 7.77 -12.69 33.80
CA GLN A 301 7.82 -11.38 34.43
C GLN A 301 6.41 -10.78 34.45
N GLN A 302 5.94 -10.39 35.63
CA GLN A 302 4.63 -9.74 35.77
C GLN A 302 4.59 -8.46 34.93
N TYR A 303 3.51 -8.29 34.16
CA TYR A 303 3.22 -7.06 33.44
C TYR A 303 1.73 -6.76 33.53
N HIS A 304 1.34 -5.81 34.37
CA HIS A 304 -0.06 -5.53 34.70
C HIS A 304 -0.80 -6.81 35.11
N ASN A 305 -1.77 -7.26 34.32
CA ASN A 305 -2.59 -8.46 34.53
C ASN A 305 -2.24 -9.62 33.57
N VAL A 306 -1.08 -9.54 32.92
CA VAL A 306 -0.48 -10.59 32.10
C VAL A 306 0.96 -10.84 32.54
N PHE A 307 1.62 -11.76 31.87
CA PHE A 307 3.03 -12.06 32.05
C PHE A 307 3.77 -11.94 30.72
N ARG A 308 5.06 -11.59 30.80
CA ARG A 308 5.95 -11.50 29.66
C ARG A 308 7.20 -12.33 29.88
N SER A 309 7.56 -13.07 28.85
CA SER A 309 8.79 -13.85 28.81
C SER A 309 9.66 -13.35 27.67
N ILE A 310 10.96 -13.20 27.93
CA ILE A 310 11.94 -12.75 26.96
C ILE A 310 12.87 -13.90 26.66
N LEU A 311 13.16 -14.07 25.39
CA LEU A 311 14.16 -15.02 24.93
C LEU A 311 14.82 -14.49 23.66
N LYS A 312 16.05 -14.94 23.45
CA LYS A 312 16.77 -14.66 22.22
C LYS A 312 16.41 -15.71 21.17
N VAL A 313 15.83 -15.30 20.07
CA VAL A 313 15.50 -16.14 18.91
C VAL A 313 16.36 -15.65 17.74
N PHE A 314 17.23 -16.51 17.24
CA PHE A 314 18.31 -16.11 16.32
C PHE A 314 19.18 -14.99 16.93
N GLU A 315 19.23 -13.82 16.29
CA GLU A 315 19.97 -12.66 16.77
C GLU A 315 19.12 -11.70 17.62
N ASN A 316 17.81 -11.95 17.70
CA ASN A 316 16.82 -10.96 18.09
C ASN A 316 16.16 -11.31 19.43
N ASN A 317 15.83 -10.29 20.22
CA ASN A 317 15.07 -10.50 21.45
C ASN A 317 13.59 -10.54 21.11
N TRP A 318 12.91 -11.58 21.59
CA TRP A 318 11.47 -11.74 21.43
C TRP A 318 10.79 -11.58 22.78
N ILE A 319 9.61 -10.96 22.78
CA ILE A 319 8.67 -11.08 23.90
C ILE A 319 7.58 -12.07 23.53
N LEU A 320 7.33 -12.99 24.45
CA LEU A 320 6.13 -13.82 24.47
C LEU A 320 5.22 -13.29 25.58
N GLU A 321 4.05 -12.80 25.22
CA GLU A 321 3.00 -12.42 26.17
C GLU A 321 2.05 -13.59 26.39
N HIS A 322 1.66 -13.81 27.65
CA HIS A 322 0.79 -14.89 28.07
C HIS A 322 -0.03 -14.48 29.31
N ASN A 323 -1.24 -15.02 29.41
CA ASN A 323 -2.18 -14.68 30.49
C ASN A 323 -1.90 -15.45 31.79
N GLU A 324 -1.25 -16.60 31.69
CA GLU A 324 -0.99 -17.53 32.80
C GLU A 324 0.50 -17.84 32.86
N PHE A 325 1.00 -18.12 34.07
CA PHE A 325 2.42 -18.45 34.29
C PHE A 325 2.84 -19.67 33.45
N LEU A 326 3.88 -19.53 32.64
CA LEU A 326 4.47 -20.67 31.95
C LEU A 326 5.12 -21.62 32.96
N SER A 327 4.74 -22.88 32.92
CA SER A 327 5.37 -23.93 33.70
C SER A 327 6.81 -24.17 33.25
N ASN A 328 7.63 -24.78 34.13
CA ASN A 328 8.99 -25.17 33.77
C ASN A 328 9.03 -26.10 32.54
N LYS A 329 8.02 -26.95 32.37
CA LYS A 329 7.93 -27.83 31.19
C LYS A 329 7.75 -27.03 29.91
N GLU A 330 6.85 -26.04 29.91
CA GLU A 330 6.62 -25.17 28.75
C GLU A 330 7.85 -24.32 28.45
N ILE A 331 8.51 -23.76 29.48
CA ILE A 331 9.75 -22.99 29.33
C ILE A 331 10.85 -23.83 28.66
N GLU A 332 11.05 -25.07 29.10
CA GLU A 332 12.05 -25.95 28.50
C GLU A 332 11.67 -26.36 27.06
N SER A 333 10.39 -26.57 26.76
CA SER A 333 9.91 -26.79 25.39
C SER A 333 10.23 -25.61 24.48
N ILE A 334 9.94 -24.37 24.90
CA ILE A 334 10.24 -23.15 24.13
C ILE A 334 11.74 -23.05 23.85
N LYS A 335 12.58 -23.23 24.89
CA LYS A 335 14.05 -23.17 24.74
C LYS A 335 14.54 -24.21 23.74
N MET A 336 14.01 -25.42 23.79
CA MET A 336 14.39 -26.50 22.89
C MET A 336 14.01 -26.18 21.43
N ILE A 337 12.78 -25.72 21.19
CA ILE A 337 12.32 -25.31 19.85
C ILE A 337 13.22 -24.20 19.30
N VAL A 338 13.43 -23.12 20.07
CA VAL A 338 14.25 -21.99 19.65
C VAL A 338 15.70 -22.39 19.38
N LYS A 339 16.27 -23.25 20.22
CA LYS A 339 17.63 -23.77 20.04
C LYS A 339 17.76 -24.53 18.72
N ASN A 340 16.84 -25.45 18.43
CA ASN A 340 16.87 -26.25 17.20
C ASN A 340 16.84 -25.36 15.94
N HIS A 341 15.97 -24.35 15.91
CA HIS A 341 15.90 -23.39 14.80
C HIS A 341 17.16 -22.53 14.70
N THR A 342 17.67 -22.03 15.83
CA THR A 342 18.87 -21.19 15.85
C THR A 342 20.11 -21.93 15.36
N GLU A 343 20.27 -23.20 15.73
CA GLU A 343 21.35 -24.07 15.25
C GLU A 343 21.23 -24.33 13.74
N ALA A 344 20.02 -24.65 13.25
CA ALA A 344 19.76 -24.86 11.83
C ALA A 344 20.07 -23.60 11.00
N TYR A 345 19.64 -22.42 11.48
CA TYR A 345 19.92 -21.13 10.87
C TYR A 345 21.43 -20.83 10.81
N SER A 346 22.12 -20.99 11.93
CA SER A 346 23.57 -20.74 12.01
C SER A 346 24.36 -21.63 11.04
N LYS A 347 23.97 -22.91 10.93
CA LYS A 347 24.57 -23.84 9.98
C LYS A 347 24.32 -23.44 8.52
N ALA A 348 23.12 -22.97 8.20
CA ALA A 348 22.80 -22.49 6.87
C ALA A 348 23.61 -21.23 6.51
N MET A 349 23.71 -20.26 7.43
CA MET A 349 24.47 -19.03 7.22
C MET A 349 25.98 -19.28 7.00
N ASN A 350 26.57 -20.21 7.76
CA ASN A 350 27.97 -20.60 7.58
C ASN A 350 28.27 -21.28 6.23
N ASN A 351 27.26 -21.84 5.56
CA ASN A 351 27.40 -22.41 4.21
C ASN A 351 27.22 -21.37 3.10
N ILE A 352 26.74 -20.17 3.43
CA ILE A 352 26.47 -19.07 2.48
C ILE A 352 27.57 -18.00 2.52
N SER A 353 28.39 -17.97 3.57
CA SER A 353 29.56 -17.07 3.64
C SER A 353 30.63 -17.48 2.62
N TRP A 354 30.74 -16.69 1.55
CA TRP A 354 31.83 -16.70 0.58
C TRP A 354 33.10 -16.05 1.14
#